data_AF-A0A6I1JDG9-F1
#
_entry.id   AF-A0A6I1JDG9-F1
#
_cell.length_a   1.000
_cell.length_b   1.000
_cell.length_c   1.000
_cell.angle_alpha   90.00
_cell.angle_beta   90.00
_cell.angle_gamma   90.00
#
_symmetry.space_group_name_H-M   'P 1'
#
loop_
_entity.id
_entity.type
_entity.pdbx_description
1 polymer ?
#
loop_
_entity_poly.entity_id
_entity_poly.type
_entity_poly.pdbx_seq_one_letter_code
_entity_poly.pdbx_strand_id
1 'polypeptide(L)' 'SMQLMGEAGGIQVKDARLGGIFNMGGAAVANYVSVLERLR' A
#
# COMPACT_ATOMS: atom_id res chain seq x y z
N SER A 1 -1.63 -4.00 0.99
CA SER A 1 -2.28 -4.54 2.20
C SER A 1 -1.39 -5.51 2.96
N MET A 2 -0.83 -6.55 2.30
CA MET A 2 -0.02 -7.60 2.95
C MET A 2 1.10 -7.07 3.87
N GLN A 3 1.78 -5.99 3.47
CA GLN A 3 2.79 -5.33 4.31
C GLN A 3 2.24 -4.89 5.67
N LEU A 4 1.06 -4.27 5.69
CA LEU A 4 0.38 -3.83 6.92
C LEU A 4 -0.19 -5.01 7.73
N MET A 5 -0.38 -6.17 7.11
CA MET A 5 -0.92 -7.38 7.73
C MET A 5 0.18 -8.31 8.28
N GLY A 6 1.45 -8.08 7.94
CA GLY A 6 2.55 -8.97 8.32
C GLY A 6 2.68 -10.23 7.44
N GLU A 7 2.04 -10.21 6.27
CA GLU A 7 1.89 -11.37 5.39
C GLU A 7 2.74 -11.24 4.12
N ALA A 8 3.61 -10.23 4.01
CA ALA A 8 4.37 -9.96 2.79
C ALA A 8 5.60 -10.88 2.60
N GLY A 9 5.78 -11.90 3.45
CA GLY A 9 6.83 -12.91 3.31
C GLY A 9 8.24 -12.32 3.29
N GLY A 10 9.08 -12.74 2.34
CA GLY A 10 10.49 -12.33 2.24
C GLY A 10 10.72 -10.85 1.96
N ILE A 11 9.67 -10.10 1.61
CA ILE A 11 9.73 -8.65 1.36
C ILE A 11 9.06 -7.84 2.48
N GLN A 12 8.81 -8.46 3.65
CA GLN A 12 8.14 -7.81 4.77
C GLN A 12 8.91 -6.60 5.28
N VAL A 13 8.27 -5.43 5.22
CA VAL A 13 8.77 -4.20 5.83
C VAL A 13 8.49 -4.25 7.32
N LYS A 14 9.53 -3.97 8.11
CA LYS A 14 9.45 -3.94 9.57
C LYS A 14 8.52 -2.80 10.03
N ASP A 15 7.61 -3.12 10.96
CA ASP A 15 6.72 -2.15 11.62
C ASP A 15 5.87 -1.29 10.66
N ALA A 16 5.41 -1.86 9.53
CA ALA A 16 4.56 -1.15 8.59
C ALA A 16 3.19 -0.80 9.22
N ARG A 17 2.93 0.49 9.43
CA ARG A 17 1.69 1.00 10.06
C ARG A 17 0.78 1.78 9.11
N LEU A 18 1.37 2.42 8.10
CA LEU A 18 0.67 3.19 7.08
C LEU A 18 1.15 2.78 5.69
N GLY A 19 0.23 2.59 4.75
CA GLY A 19 0.53 2.20 3.38
C GLY A 19 -0.14 3.12 2.37
N GLY A 20 0.60 3.49 1.32
CA GLY A 20 0.06 4.20 0.16
C GLY A 20 -0.04 3.26 -1.02
N ILE A 21 -1.17 3.29 -1.72
CA ILE A 21 -1.31 2.69 -3.06
C ILE A 21 -1.55 3.84 -4.02
N PHE A 22 -0.60 4.06 -4.92
CA PHE A 22 -0.74 4.99 -6.03
C PHE A 22 -1.04 4.20 -7.30
N ASN A 23 -2.17 4.50 -7.94
CA ASN A 23 -2.55 3.94 -9.22
C ASN A 23 -2.60 5.04 -10.28
N MET A 24 -2.03 4.76 -11.44
CA MET A 24 -1.89 5.69 -12.55
C MET A 24 -2.31 4.99 -13.84
N GLY A 25 -3.11 5.68 -14.65
CA GLY A 25 -3.64 5.16 -15.92
C GLY A 25 -3.47 6.14 -17.08
N GLY A 26 -3.36 5.58 -18.29
CA GLY A 26 -3.07 6.33 -19.52
C GLY A 26 -1.67 6.95 -19.50
N ALA A 27 -1.54 8.13 -20.11
CA ALA A 27 -0.31 8.93 -20.07
C ALA A 27 -0.31 9.90 -18.89
N ALA A 28 -0.42 9.39 -17.66
CA ALA A 28 -0.49 10.18 -16.42
C ALA A 28 -1.78 10.97 -16.16
N VAL A 29 -2.84 10.73 -16.93
CA VAL A 29 -4.05 11.56 -16.87
C VAL A 29 -5.06 11.11 -15.80
N ALA A 30 -5.01 9.86 -15.37
CA ALA A 30 -5.83 9.35 -14.27
C ALA A 30 -4.92 8.90 -13.13
N ASN A 31 -5.07 9.54 -11.97
CA ASN A 31 -4.25 9.29 -10.79
C ASN A 31 -5.15 9.12 -9.57
N TYR A 32 -4.96 8.03 -8.84
CA TYR A 32 -5.70 7.75 -7.61
C TYR A 32 -4.72 7.32 -6.53
N VAL A 33 -4.96 7.81 -5.32
CA VAL A 33 -4.19 7.40 -4.15
C VAL A 33 -5.14 6.89 -3.08
N SER A 34 -4.83 5.70 -2.57
CA SER A 34 -5.44 5.16 -1.37
C SER A 34 -4.42 5.17 -0.25
N VAL A 35 -4.79 5.77 0.89
CA VAL A 35 -4.02 5.71 2.13
C VAL A 35 -4.70 4.70 3.04
N LEU A 36 -3.94 3.70 3.46
CA LEU A 36 -4.44 2.56 4.21
C LEU A 36 -3.74 2.48 5.56
N GLU A 37 -4.53 2.31 6.60
CA GLU A 37 -4.11 1.89 7.93
C GLU A 37 -4.84 0.59 8.24
N ARG A 38 -4.15 -0.38 8.85
CA ARG A 38 -4.79 -1.62 9.24
C ARG A 38 -5.75 -1.34 10.39
N LEU A 39 -7.03 -1.60 10.18
CA LEU A 39 -8.00 -1.67 11.26
C LEU A 39 -7.72 -2.92 12.09
N ARG A 40 -7.84 -2.76 13.41
CA ARG A 40 -7.58 -3.74 14.49
C ARG A 40 -7.62 -5.21 14.04
#